data_AF-A0A9E3VYC4-F1
#
_entry.id   AF-A0A9E3VYC4-F1
#
_cell.length_a   1.000
_cell.length_b   1.000
_cell.length_c   1.000
_cell.angle_alpha   90.00
_cell.angle_beta   90.00
_cell.angle_gamma   90.00
#
_symmetry.space_group_name_H-M   'P 1'
#
loop_
_entity.id
_entity.type
_entity.pdbx_description
1 polymer ?
#
loop_
_entity_poly.entity_id
_entity_poly.type
_entity_poly.pdbx_seq_one_letter_code
_entity_poly.pdbx_strand_id
1 'polypeptide(L)'
;MNNLDKVKAIIPHREPFLFVDRIVEQGEGRIVTERTVRADEPQFEGHYPGSPLMPGVLLCEACFQSGAMLLSSAGAPPARVAGASPATITKRNRGYLPHWEKEGATYLVTFRLADSIPESARRQIELERWDIVATAEQVGRPLSDEERERLDHLYSERVDELLNAGSGACHFKNDECARIVAETLTRFDDERYDLYAWCVMPNHVHTVFRPRSGHSLSDVLHSWKSYTAKACNKLLGLTGEFWQRESFDRIVRNQAEFERRVRYTLENPSAAGIAEWKWVGGAVGGAPTAGAGEAPALRDSRKPVLTRILEAKFRGMVHPGDVMLIEVTQEEKMGDAFVMNGKVSVAGKNVLRVKFIVAVVEI
;
A
#
# COMPACT_ATOMS: atom_id res chain seq x y z
N MET A 1 -21.01 -1.20 18.05
CA MET A 1 -19.58 -0.88 17.95
C MET A 1 -18.86 -1.69 18.99
N ASN A 2 -18.18 -2.74 18.56
CA ASN A 2 -17.35 -3.56 19.45
C ASN A 2 -16.12 -2.74 19.88
N ASN A 3 -15.32 -3.23 20.83
CA ASN A 3 -14.17 -2.47 21.33
C ASN A 3 -13.13 -2.18 20.25
N LEU A 4 -12.96 -3.11 19.31
CA LEU A 4 -12.01 -2.99 18.20
C LEU A 4 -12.44 -1.91 17.19
N ASP A 5 -13.75 -1.77 16.94
CA ASP A 5 -14.30 -0.71 16.09
C ASP A 5 -14.01 0.67 16.69
N LYS A 6 -14.07 0.81 18.03
CA LYS A 6 -13.70 2.06 18.71
C LYS A 6 -12.23 2.40 18.51
N VAL A 7 -11.35 1.40 18.64
CA VAL A 7 -9.92 1.58 18.35
C VAL A 7 -9.72 1.97 16.88
N LYS A 8 -10.33 1.25 15.94
CA LYS A 8 -10.25 1.50 14.49
C LYS A 8 -10.83 2.86 14.08
N ALA A 9 -11.72 3.43 14.88
CA ALA A 9 -12.27 4.78 14.68
C ALA A 9 -11.33 5.89 15.16
N ILE A 10 -10.50 5.64 16.18
CA ILE A 10 -9.58 6.63 16.74
C ILE A 10 -8.24 6.64 15.98
N ILE A 11 -7.74 5.45 15.60
CA ILE A 11 -6.46 5.31 14.88
C ILE A 11 -6.63 4.60 13.53
N PRO A 12 -5.77 4.92 12.54
CA PRO A 12 -5.87 4.37 11.19
C PRO A 12 -5.35 2.92 11.06
N HIS A 13 -4.66 2.40 12.08
CA HIS A 13 -4.07 1.06 12.07
C HIS A 13 -5.12 -0.05 11.85
N ARG A 14 -4.78 -1.08 11.07
CA ARG A 14 -5.65 -2.22 10.74
C ARG A 14 -4.86 -3.53 10.84
N GLU A 15 -5.57 -4.63 11.03
CA GLU A 15 -4.97 -5.97 10.99
C GLU A 15 -4.22 -6.19 9.66
N PRO A 16 -3.08 -6.90 9.68
CA PRO A 16 -2.46 -7.54 10.85
C PRO A 16 -1.61 -6.61 11.75
N PHE A 17 -1.52 -5.31 11.44
CA PHE A 17 -0.65 -4.34 12.13
C PHE A 17 -1.40 -3.48 13.18
N LEU A 18 -2.51 -3.99 13.71
CA LEU A 18 -3.27 -3.35 14.78
C LEU A 18 -2.96 -4.07 16.10
N PHE A 19 -2.32 -3.36 17.02
CA PHE A 19 -1.76 -3.88 18.27
C PHE A 19 -2.54 -3.46 19.52
N VAL A 20 -3.79 -3.04 19.36
CA VAL A 20 -4.68 -2.70 20.46
C VAL A 20 -6.08 -3.22 20.18
N ASP A 21 -6.66 -3.95 21.13
CA ASP A 21 -7.99 -4.54 20.99
C ASP A 21 -9.08 -3.66 21.63
N ARG A 22 -8.75 -3.00 22.75
CA ARG A 22 -9.67 -2.12 23.48
C ARG A 22 -8.98 -1.06 24.31
N ILE A 23 -9.69 0.04 24.54
CA ILE A 23 -9.35 1.05 25.54
C ILE A 23 -9.98 0.62 26.88
N VAL A 24 -9.16 0.54 27.92
CA VAL A 24 -9.56 0.19 29.29
C VAL A 24 -9.86 1.45 30.09
N GLU A 25 -8.99 2.45 30.01
CA GLU A 25 -9.10 3.73 30.71
C GLU A 25 -8.52 4.83 29.81
N GLN A 26 -9.11 6.02 29.82
CA GLN A 26 -8.58 7.18 29.10
C GLN A 26 -8.93 8.45 29.86
N GLY A 27 -7.94 9.30 30.10
CA GLY A 27 -8.06 10.58 30.78
C GLY A 27 -7.10 11.62 30.21
N GLU A 28 -7.04 12.79 30.82
CA GLU A 28 -6.12 13.86 30.41
C GLU A 28 -4.66 13.41 30.61
N GLY A 29 -3.94 13.19 29.50
CA GLY A 29 -2.53 12.81 29.52
C GLY A 29 -2.23 11.37 29.91
N ARG A 30 -3.24 10.49 30.07
CA ARG A 30 -3.03 9.05 30.34
C ARG A 30 -4.06 8.18 29.60
N ILE A 31 -3.59 7.08 29.04
CA ILE A 31 -4.44 6.03 28.46
C ILE A 31 -3.95 4.65 28.91
N VAL A 32 -4.90 3.75 29.12
CA VAL A 32 -4.66 2.33 29.36
C VAL A 32 -5.43 1.54 28.31
N THR A 33 -4.73 0.67 27.61
CA THR A 33 -5.29 -0.17 26.55
C THR A 33 -4.91 -1.63 26.78
N GLU A 34 -5.61 -2.53 26.12
CA GLU A 34 -5.39 -3.96 26.23
C GLU A 34 -5.20 -4.60 24.86
N ARG A 35 -4.32 -5.58 24.82
CA ARG A 35 -4.13 -6.50 23.70
C ARG A 35 -4.06 -7.94 24.18
N THR A 36 -4.82 -8.81 23.55
CA THR A 36 -4.67 -10.26 23.63
C THR A 36 -3.70 -10.70 22.54
N VAL A 37 -2.65 -11.41 22.94
CA VAL A 37 -1.65 -11.95 22.00
C VAL A 37 -2.16 -13.28 21.48
N ARG A 38 -2.63 -13.34 20.24
CA ARG A 38 -3.21 -14.57 19.69
C ARG A 38 -2.13 -15.45 19.06
N ALA A 39 -2.29 -16.77 19.20
CA ALA A 39 -1.33 -17.73 18.68
C ALA A 39 -1.26 -17.78 17.14
N ASP A 40 -2.32 -17.33 16.47
CA ASP A 40 -2.47 -17.30 15.02
C ASP A 40 -1.95 -15.99 14.38
N GLU A 41 -1.28 -15.13 15.14
CA GLU A 41 -0.74 -13.88 14.60
C GLU A 41 0.50 -14.15 13.74
N PRO A 42 0.63 -13.48 12.58
CA PRO A 42 1.63 -13.80 11.56
C PRO A 42 3.08 -13.68 12.06
N GLN A 43 3.35 -12.83 13.05
CA GLN A 43 4.69 -12.74 13.61
C GLN A 43 5.14 -14.01 14.33
N PHE A 44 4.23 -14.87 14.81
CA PHE A 44 4.61 -16.14 15.46
C PHE A 44 5.04 -17.21 14.47
N GLU A 45 4.70 -17.05 13.19
CA GLU A 45 5.18 -17.94 12.11
C GLU A 45 6.65 -17.67 11.78
N GLY A 46 7.12 -16.43 11.90
CA GLY A 46 8.43 -15.99 11.42
C GLY A 46 9.44 -15.50 12.47
N HIS A 47 9.02 -15.06 13.66
CA HIS A 47 9.94 -14.46 14.64
C HIS A 47 10.87 -15.51 15.28
N TYR A 48 10.31 -16.61 15.79
CA TYR A 48 11.05 -17.77 16.30
C TYR A 48 10.22 -19.06 16.09
N PRO A 49 10.36 -19.75 14.94
CA PRO A 49 9.61 -20.97 14.64
C PRO A 49 9.79 -22.04 15.72
N GLY A 50 8.68 -22.59 16.24
CA GLY A 50 8.68 -23.59 17.31
C GLY A 50 8.92 -23.04 18.72
N SER A 51 9.15 -21.74 18.88
CA SER A 51 9.31 -21.07 20.18
C SER A 51 8.61 -19.69 20.15
N PRO A 52 7.27 -19.66 20.07
CA PRO A 52 6.53 -18.43 19.80
C PRO A 52 6.73 -17.40 20.91
N LEU A 53 7.22 -16.24 20.50
CA LEU A 53 7.58 -15.12 21.36
C LEU A 53 7.21 -13.82 20.64
N MET A 54 6.62 -12.85 21.35
CA MET A 54 6.25 -11.57 20.77
C MET A 54 7.50 -10.72 20.52
N PRO A 55 7.72 -10.18 19.30
CA PRO A 55 8.83 -9.27 19.05
C PRO A 55 8.75 -8.03 19.93
N GLY A 56 9.86 -7.65 20.56
CA GLY A 56 9.93 -6.46 21.42
C GLY A 56 9.52 -5.18 20.69
N VAL A 57 9.83 -5.06 19.41
CA VAL A 57 9.43 -3.92 18.57
C VAL A 57 7.91 -3.78 18.43
N LEU A 58 7.16 -4.88 18.46
CA LEU A 58 5.69 -4.85 18.42
C LEU A 58 5.08 -4.47 19.78
N LEU A 59 5.80 -4.72 20.89
CA LEU A 59 5.42 -4.18 22.21
C LEU A 59 5.58 -2.65 22.24
N CYS A 60 6.62 -2.12 21.58
CA CYS A 60 6.80 -0.68 21.40
C CYS A 60 5.69 -0.10 20.51
N GLU A 61 5.39 -0.74 19.37
CA GLU A 61 4.30 -0.32 18.47
C GLU A 61 2.95 -0.25 19.19
N ALA A 62 2.63 -1.22 20.05
CA ALA A 62 1.41 -1.20 20.86
C ALA A 62 1.33 0.02 21.80
N CYS A 63 2.47 0.44 22.36
CA CYS A 63 2.57 1.70 23.12
C CYS A 63 2.34 2.91 22.21
N PHE A 64 2.86 2.91 20.98
CA PHE A 64 2.71 4.04 20.06
C PHE A 64 1.27 4.21 19.60
N GLN A 65 0.58 3.12 19.25
CA GLN A 65 -0.84 3.13 18.90
C GLN A 65 -1.70 3.64 20.07
N SER A 66 -1.35 3.26 21.29
CA SER A 66 -2.01 3.78 22.51
C SER A 66 -1.76 5.27 22.69
N GLY A 67 -0.52 5.73 22.54
CA GLY A 67 -0.17 7.16 22.58
C GLY A 67 -0.85 7.99 21.49
N ALA A 68 -0.97 7.45 20.28
CA ALA A 68 -1.72 8.06 19.20
C ALA A 68 -3.21 8.25 19.58
N MET A 69 -3.84 7.23 20.17
CA MET A 69 -5.22 7.34 20.65
C MET A 69 -5.39 8.38 21.77
N LEU A 70 -4.40 8.53 22.65
CA LEU A 70 -4.40 9.56 23.70
C LEU A 70 -4.38 10.98 23.10
N LEU A 71 -3.65 11.19 22.00
CA LEU A 71 -3.58 12.48 21.32
C LEU A 71 -4.82 12.76 20.47
N SER A 72 -5.39 11.74 19.83
CA SER A 72 -6.57 11.88 18.96
C SER A 72 -7.87 12.11 19.73
N SER A 73 -7.94 11.76 21.03
CA SER A 73 -9.13 11.96 21.87
C SER A 73 -9.20 13.33 22.55
N ALA A 74 -8.20 14.19 22.42
CA ALA A 74 -8.15 15.49 23.09
C ALA A 74 -9.20 16.51 22.57
N GLY A 75 -10.30 16.06 21.93
CA GLY A 75 -11.29 16.92 21.28
C GLY A 75 -12.75 16.43 21.16
N ALA A 76 -13.19 15.24 21.60
CA ALA A 76 -14.63 14.87 21.53
C ALA A 76 -15.09 13.73 22.48
N PRO A 77 -16.32 13.80 23.06
CA PRO A 77 -16.90 12.77 23.94
C PRO A 77 -17.57 11.60 23.17
N PRO A 78 -17.90 10.46 23.83
CA PRO A 78 -18.18 9.20 23.14
C PRO A 78 -19.65 9.05 22.71
N ALA A 79 -19.90 8.59 21.47
CA ALA A 79 -21.24 8.21 21.00
C ALA A 79 -21.29 6.73 20.53
N ARG A 80 -22.45 6.10 20.77
CA ARG A 80 -22.80 4.68 20.55
C ARG A 80 -23.44 4.41 19.17
N VAL A 81 -23.59 3.11 18.87
CA VAL A 81 -24.45 2.40 17.86
C VAL A 81 -23.99 2.60 16.37
N ALA A 82 -24.23 1.76 15.35
CA ALA A 82 -25.00 0.53 15.06
C ALA A 82 -24.31 -0.21 13.87
N GLY A 83 -24.71 -1.45 13.56
CA GLY A 83 -23.98 -2.35 12.64
C GLY A 83 -24.31 -2.29 11.14
N ALA A 84 -23.41 -2.86 10.33
CA ALA A 84 -23.64 -3.33 8.96
C ALA A 84 -22.62 -4.44 8.58
N SER A 85 -23.04 -5.43 7.78
CA SER A 85 -22.26 -6.64 7.40
C SER A 85 -21.25 -6.41 6.24
N PRO A 86 -20.22 -7.27 6.08
CA PRO A 86 -19.10 -7.04 5.14
C PRO A 86 -19.27 -7.68 3.75
N ALA A 87 -18.62 -7.09 2.74
CA ALA A 87 -18.56 -7.55 1.33
C ALA A 87 -17.32 -8.44 1.02
N THR A 88 -17.44 -9.30 0.00
CA THR A 88 -16.57 -10.45 -0.32
C THR A 88 -15.50 -10.15 -1.38
N ILE A 89 -14.28 -10.70 -1.23
CA ILE A 89 -13.16 -10.64 -2.21
C ILE A 89 -13.21 -11.85 -3.16
N THR A 90 -12.98 -11.66 -4.46
CA THR A 90 -12.96 -12.76 -5.45
C THR A 90 -11.59 -12.86 -6.16
N LYS A 91 -10.96 -14.04 -6.12
CA LYS A 91 -9.69 -14.33 -6.84
C LYS A 91 -10.02 -14.97 -8.20
N ARG A 92 -9.43 -14.49 -9.31
CA ARG A 92 -9.55 -15.14 -10.64
C ARG A 92 -8.16 -15.44 -11.22
N ASN A 93 -7.97 -16.67 -11.69
CA ASN A 93 -6.74 -17.10 -12.37
C ASN A 93 -6.96 -17.12 -13.89
N ARG A 94 -6.25 -16.26 -14.63
CA ARG A 94 -6.16 -16.31 -16.12
C ARG A 94 -4.74 -16.00 -16.61
N GLY A 95 -3.71 -16.61 -16.00
CA GLY A 95 -2.31 -16.46 -16.43
C GLY A 95 -1.29 -16.98 -15.42
N TYR A 96 0.01 -16.75 -15.68
CA TYR A 96 1.15 -17.14 -14.83
C TYR A 96 1.36 -16.22 -13.60
N LEU A 97 0.54 -15.18 -13.44
CA LEU A 97 0.54 -14.26 -12.29
C LEU A 97 -0.86 -14.21 -11.66
N PRO A 98 -0.99 -14.31 -10.32
CA PRO A 98 -2.28 -14.15 -9.65
C PRO A 98 -2.70 -12.68 -9.65
N HIS A 99 -3.69 -12.32 -10.48
CA HIS A 99 -4.30 -10.99 -10.47
C HIS A 99 -5.36 -10.92 -9.37
N TRP A 100 -5.14 -10.04 -8.40
CA TRP A 100 -6.10 -9.79 -7.33
C TRP A 100 -7.01 -8.63 -7.75
N GLU A 101 -8.24 -8.95 -8.16
CA GLU A 101 -9.25 -7.93 -8.44
C GLU A 101 -10.07 -7.67 -7.16
N LYS A 102 -10.10 -6.41 -6.73
CA LYS A 102 -10.91 -5.93 -5.61
C LYS A 102 -11.79 -4.80 -6.15
N GLU A 103 -13.09 -4.98 -6.06
CA GLU A 103 -14.05 -3.99 -6.51
C GLU A 103 -13.82 -2.65 -5.79
N GLY A 104 -13.76 -1.56 -6.55
CA GLY A 104 -13.49 -0.21 -6.04
C GLY A 104 -12.05 0.07 -5.62
N ALA A 105 -11.09 -0.83 -5.89
CA ALA A 105 -9.68 -0.58 -5.64
C ALA A 105 -9.05 0.33 -6.70
N THR A 106 -8.06 1.11 -6.28
CA THR A 106 -7.19 1.88 -7.18
C THR A 106 -5.99 1.04 -7.58
N TYR A 107 -5.64 1.08 -8.87
CA TYR A 107 -4.58 0.28 -9.46
C TYR A 107 -3.49 1.18 -10.04
N LEU A 108 -2.24 0.82 -9.76
CA LEU A 108 -1.10 1.23 -10.58
C LEU A 108 -0.94 0.18 -11.68
N VAL A 109 -1.03 0.60 -12.94
CA VAL A 109 -0.83 -0.29 -14.08
C VAL A 109 0.27 0.23 -14.99
N THR A 110 1.22 -0.65 -15.29
CA THR A 110 2.23 -0.45 -16.34
C THR A 110 1.96 -1.42 -17.49
N PHE A 111 1.81 -0.91 -18.71
CA PHE A 111 1.74 -1.72 -19.92
C PHE A 111 2.72 -1.20 -20.98
N ARG A 112 3.31 -2.11 -21.77
CA ARG A 112 4.50 -1.83 -22.61
C ARG A 112 4.42 -2.47 -23.97
N LEU A 113 5.16 -1.92 -24.94
CA LEU A 113 5.26 -2.49 -26.28
C LEU A 113 5.85 -3.91 -26.20
N ALA A 114 5.53 -4.73 -27.20
CA ALA A 114 5.88 -6.15 -27.19
C ALA A 114 7.41 -6.40 -27.16
N ASP A 115 8.20 -5.48 -27.68
CA ASP A 115 9.65 -5.58 -27.83
C ASP A 115 10.46 -4.68 -26.88
N SER A 116 9.80 -3.92 -25.99
CA SER A 116 10.46 -2.95 -25.08
C SER A 116 11.46 -3.58 -24.12
N ILE A 117 11.33 -4.88 -23.86
CA ILE A 117 12.26 -5.64 -23.02
C ILE A 117 12.87 -6.74 -23.90
N PRO A 118 14.21 -6.77 -24.07
CA PRO A 118 14.87 -7.82 -24.84
C PRO A 118 14.51 -9.21 -24.32
N GLU A 119 14.30 -10.17 -25.23
CA GLU A 119 13.91 -11.53 -24.86
C GLU A 119 14.91 -12.20 -23.91
N SER A 120 16.20 -11.89 -24.06
CA SER A 120 17.26 -12.36 -23.15
C SER A 120 17.08 -11.85 -21.72
N ALA A 121 16.78 -10.56 -21.55
CA ALA A 121 16.53 -9.95 -20.25
C ALA A 121 15.22 -10.45 -19.63
N ARG A 122 14.16 -10.58 -20.45
CA ARG A 122 12.89 -11.17 -20.03
C ARG A 122 13.09 -12.60 -19.53
N ARG A 123 13.79 -13.43 -20.30
CA ARG A 123 14.09 -14.82 -19.94
C ARG A 123 14.92 -14.90 -18.67
N GLN A 124 15.85 -13.97 -18.45
CA GLN A 124 16.64 -13.91 -17.23
C GLN A 124 15.76 -13.59 -16.00
N ILE A 125 14.88 -12.60 -16.10
CA ILE A 125 13.93 -12.26 -15.02
C ILE A 125 12.97 -13.42 -14.74
N GLU A 126 12.49 -14.09 -15.80
CA GLU A 126 11.62 -15.27 -15.69
C GLU A 126 12.33 -16.44 -15.00
N LEU A 127 13.58 -16.72 -15.38
CA LEU A 127 14.41 -17.76 -14.77
C LEU A 127 14.72 -17.45 -13.31
N GLU A 128 15.08 -16.20 -12.99
CA GLU A 128 15.41 -15.80 -11.63
C GLU A 128 14.18 -15.87 -10.70
N ARG A 129 13.01 -15.45 -11.20
CA ARG A 129 11.75 -15.67 -10.46
C ARG A 129 11.46 -17.16 -10.30
N TRP A 130 11.60 -17.93 -11.38
CA TRP A 130 11.31 -19.36 -11.34
C TRP A 130 12.20 -20.04 -10.32
N ASP A 131 13.49 -19.68 -10.25
CA ASP A 131 14.43 -20.21 -9.27
C ASP A 131 14.02 -19.88 -7.83
N ILE A 132 13.64 -18.63 -7.56
CA ILE A 132 13.17 -18.19 -6.23
C ILE A 132 11.89 -18.95 -5.82
N VAL A 133 10.90 -19.04 -6.72
CA VAL A 133 9.62 -19.69 -6.44
C VAL A 133 9.77 -21.20 -6.33
N ALA A 134 10.49 -21.83 -7.27
CA ALA A 134 10.72 -23.26 -7.28
C ALA A 134 11.54 -23.72 -6.07
N THR A 135 12.51 -22.91 -5.60
CA THR A 135 13.27 -23.19 -4.37
C THR A 135 12.36 -23.20 -3.14
N ALA A 136 11.46 -22.22 -3.01
CA ALA A 136 10.49 -22.20 -1.91
C ALA A 136 9.50 -23.37 -1.99
N GLU A 137 9.01 -23.70 -3.19
CA GLU A 137 8.10 -24.82 -3.43
C GLU A 137 8.75 -26.19 -3.17
N GLN A 138 9.99 -26.41 -3.62
CA GLN A 138 10.72 -27.66 -3.39
C GLN A 138 10.98 -27.93 -1.92
N VAL A 139 11.21 -26.87 -1.14
CA VAL A 139 11.43 -26.95 0.31
C VAL A 139 10.09 -26.94 1.07
N GLY A 140 8.95 -26.84 0.37
CA GLY A 140 7.62 -26.87 0.96
C GLY A 140 7.33 -25.69 1.89
N ARG A 141 7.98 -24.55 1.65
CA ARG A 141 7.86 -23.34 2.47
C ARG A 141 7.31 -22.18 1.67
N PRO A 142 6.63 -21.21 2.31
CA PRO A 142 6.35 -19.94 1.65
C PRO A 142 7.67 -19.21 1.33
N LEU A 143 7.57 -18.28 0.37
CA LEU A 143 8.65 -17.34 0.09
C LEU A 143 9.07 -16.62 1.39
N SER A 144 10.36 -16.44 1.60
CA SER A 144 10.89 -15.60 2.68
C SER A 144 10.62 -14.12 2.39
N ASP A 145 10.80 -13.25 3.39
CA ASP A 145 10.68 -11.81 3.17
C ASP A 145 11.76 -11.28 2.23
N GLU A 146 12.98 -11.82 2.30
CA GLU A 146 14.07 -11.50 1.38
C GLU A 146 13.75 -11.95 -0.06
N GLU A 147 13.14 -13.13 -0.25
CA GLU A 147 12.69 -13.60 -1.55
C GLU A 147 11.52 -12.78 -2.10
N ARG A 148 10.60 -12.35 -1.22
CA ARG A 148 9.51 -11.43 -1.58
C ARG A 148 10.04 -10.06 -1.99
N GLU A 149 11.01 -9.51 -1.26
CA GLU A 149 11.65 -8.24 -1.60
C GLU A 149 12.45 -8.35 -2.90
N ARG A 150 13.20 -9.44 -3.08
CA ARG A 150 13.93 -9.70 -4.32
C ARG A 150 12.98 -9.85 -5.51
N LEU A 151 11.86 -10.55 -5.35
CA LEU A 151 10.81 -10.61 -6.36
C LEU A 151 10.20 -9.22 -6.61
N ASP A 152 9.97 -8.41 -5.58
CA ASP A 152 9.43 -7.06 -5.77
C ASP A 152 10.41 -6.19 -6.58
N HIS A 153 11.69 -6.22 -6.23
CA HIS A 153 12.79 -5.53 -6.92
C HIS A 153 12.90 -5.97 -8.38
N LEU A 154 12.98 -7.29 -8.63
CA LEU A 154 13.09 -7.85 -9.98
C LEU A 154 11.93 -7.44 -10.90
N TYR A 155 10.75 -7.16 -10.33
CA TYR A 155 9.56 -6.80 -11.09
C TYR A 155 9.31 -5.30 -11.22
N SER A 156 9.74 -4.45 -10.28
CA SER A 156 9.58 -2.99 -10.40
C SER A 156 10.85 -2.30 -10.87
N GLU A 157 11.93 -2.36 -10.09
CA GLU A 157 13.12 -1.54 -10.35
C GLU A 157 13.85 -2.01 -11.60
N ARG A 158 14.05 -3.33 -11.73
CA ARG A 158 14.76 -3.89 -12.87
C ARG A 158 13.98 -3.76 -14.18
N VAL A 159 12.66 -3.85 -14.12
CA VAL A 159 11.78 -3.67 -15.28
C VAL A 159 11.76 -2.21 -15.72
N ASP A 160 11.63 -1.27 -14.78
CA ASP A 160 11.65 0.16 -15.07
C ASP A 160 13.00 0.59 -15.64
N GLU A 161 14.12 0.06 -15.13
CA GLU A 161 15.46 0.26 -15.71
C GLU A 161 15.54 -0.18 -17.17
N LEU A 162 15.06 -1.39 -17.48
CA LEU A 162 15.10 -1.94 -18.84
C LEU A 162 14.20 -1.15 -19.80
N LEU A 163 13.05 -0.70 -19.30
CA LEU A 163 12.13 0.14 -20.05
C LEU A 163 12.73 1.52 -20.34
N ASN A 164 13.34 2.15 -19.33
CA ASN A 164 14.01 3.45 -19.43
C ASN A 164 15.26 3.40 -20.31
N ALA A 165 15.90 2.25 -20.44
CA ALA A 165 16.98 2.05 -21.41
C ALA A 165 16.51 2.18 -22.87
N GLY A 166 15.20 2.20 -23.14
CA GLY A 166 14.63 2.47 -24.46
C GLY A 166 14.90 1.36 -25.48
N SER A 167 15.06 0.12 -25.01
CA SER A 167 15.18 -1.05 -25.88
C SER A 167 13.91 -1.28 -26.70
N GLY A 168 14.05 -1.98 -27.82
CA GLY A 168 12.95 -2.23 -28.76
C GLY A 168 12.46 -0.96 -29.44
N ALA A 169 11.22 -0.98 -29.90
CA ALA A 169 10.58 0.14 -30.52
C ALA A 169 10.25 1.23 -29.50
N CYS A 170 10.50 2.48 -29.87
CA CYS A 170 10.08 3.66 -29.12
C CYS A 170 8.93 4.37 -29.86
N HIS A 171 7.84 3.65 -30.14
CA HIS A 171 6.76 4.17 -30.98
C HIS A 171 6.10 5.44 -30.43
N PHE A 172 6.18 5.71 -29.13
CA PHE A 172 5.62 6.93 -28.53
C PHE A 172 6.55 8.14 -28.57
N LYS A 173 7.75 8.02 -29.18
CA LYS A 173 8.47 9.20 -29.69
C LYS A 173 7.76 9.84 -30.87
N ASN A 174 6.89 9.08 -31.56
CA ASN A 174 5.94 9.65 -32.50
C ASN A 174 4.79 10.27 -31.72
N ASP A 175 4.69 11.60 -31.77
CA ASP A 175 3.67 12.38 -31.07
C ASP A 175 2.25 11.93 -31.38
N GLU A 176 1.97 11.50 -32.60
CA GLU A 176 0.62 11.08 -32.98
C GLU A 176 0.26 9.72 -32.34
N CYS A 177 1.23 8.81 -32.20
CA CYS A 177 1.03 7.57 -31.44
C CYS A 177 0.81 7.85 -29.95
N ALA A 178 1.60 8.76 -29.37
CA ALA A 178 1.44 9.13 -27.96
C ALA A 178 0.12 9.86 -27.71
N ARG A 179 -0.32 10.72 -28.63
CA ARG A 179 -1.64 11.39 -28.62
C ARG A 179 -2.78 10.39 -28.61
N ILE A 180 -2.74 9.38 -29.49
CA ILE A 180 -3.76 8.32 -29.56
C ILE A 180 -3.90 7.62 -28.20
N VAL A 181 -2.77 7.31 -27.55
CA VAL A 181 -2.79 6.67 -26.22
C VAL A 181 -3.37 7.63 -25.19
N ALA A 182 -2.84 8.84 -25.09
CA ALA A 182 -3.29 9.86 -24.14
C ALA A 182 -4.81 10.12 -24.24
N GLU A 183 -5.33 10.33 -25.45
CA GLU A 183 -6.76 10.52 -25.68
C GLU A 183 -7.58 9.29 -25.34
N THR A 184 -7.05 8.08 -25.59
CA THR A 184 -7.76 6.84 -25.22
C THR A 184 -7.88 6.71 -23.72
N LEU A 185 -6.83 7.08 -22.97
CA LEU A 185 -6.84 7.05 -21.51
C LEU A 185 -7.87 8.05 -20.96
N THR A 186 -7.88 9.29 -21.45
CA THR A 186 -8.73 10.36 -20.91
C THR A 186 -10.18 10.30 -21.41
N ARG A 187 -10.47 9.62 -22.52
CA ARG A 187 -11.79 9.61 -23.17
C ARG A 187 -12.95 9.17 -22.28
N PHE A 188 -12.71 8.19 -21.41
CA PHE A 188 -13.75 7.61 -20.54
C PHE A 188 -13.44 7.83 -19.05
N ASP A 189 -12.60 8.82 -18.75
CA ASP A 189 -12.39 9.31 -17.40
C ASP A 189 -13.72 9.84 -16.82
N ASP A 190 -13.96 9.59 -15.53
CA ASP A 190 -15.22 9.83 -14.80
C ASP A 190 -16.45 9.02 -15.30
N GLU A 191 -16.36 8.32 -16.43
CA GLU A 191 -17.41 7.44 -16.95
C GLU A 191 -17.16 5.97 -16.59
N ARG A 192 -16.05 5.40 -17.07
CA ARG A 192 -15.72 3.96 -16.90
C ARG A 192 -14.73 3.71 -15.77
N TYR A 193 -13.91 4.71 -15.48
CA TYR A 193 -12.86 4.67 -14.47
C TYR A 193 -12.52 6.09 -14.02
N ASP A 194 -11.96 6.22 -12.83
CA ASP A 194 -11.36 7.46 -12.33
C ASP A 194 -9.86 7.42 -12.67
N LEU A 195 -9.41 8.26 -13.59
CA LEU A 195 -8.01 8.33 -14.01
C LEU A 195 -7.28 9.41 -13.20
N TYR A 196 -6.42 8.98 -12.28
CA TYR A 196 -5.73 9.88 -11.35
C TYR A 196 -4.41 10.41 -11.89
N ALA A 197 -3.66 9.55 -12.57
CA ALA A 197 -2.40 9.92 -13.21
C ALA A 197 -2.10 8.99 -14.40
N TRP A 198 -1.42 9.52 -15.40
CA TRP A 198 -0.92 8.77 -16.53
C TRP A 198 0.36 9.40 -17.10
N CYS A 199 1.21 8.55 -17.64
CA CYS A 199 2.42 8.95 -18.35
C CYS A 199 2.68 7.97 -19.50
N VAL A 200 2.74 8.49 -20.72
CA VAL A 200 3.12 7.72 -21.91
C VAL A 200 4.62 7.92 -22.13
N MET A 201 5.41 6.94 -21.74
CA MET A 201 6.85 6.90 -21.97
C MET A 201 7.15 6.41 -23.40
N PRO A 202 8.37 6.59 -23.94
CA PRO A 202 8.69 6.23 -25.33
C PRO A 202 8.28 4.82 -25.80
N ASN A 203 8.29 3.83 -24.91
CA ASN A 203 7.99 2.42 -25.23
C ASN A 203 7.03 1.74 -24.22
N HIS A 204 6.45 2.49 -23.27
CA HIS A 204 5.53 1.97 -22.25
C HIS A 204 4.65 3.06 -21.66
N VAL A 205 3.67 2.68 -20.83
CA VAL A 205 2.69 3.59 -20.24
C VAL A 205 2.51 3.23 -18.77
N HIS A 206 2.54 4.23 -17.91
CA HIS A 206 2.15 4.14 -16.50
C HIS A 206 0.80 4.81 -16.29
N THR A 207 -0.07 4.19 -15.49
CA THR A 207 -1.39 4.74 -15.13
C THR A 207 -1.72 4.44 -13.67
N VAL A 208 -2.41 5.38 -13.02
CA VAL A 208 -3.04 5.19 -11.72
C VAL A 208 -4.52 5.46 -11.91
N PHE A 209 -5.36 4.43 -11.79
CA PHE A 209 -6.81 4.58 -12.00
C PHE A 209 -7.63 3.62 -11.15
N ARG A 210 -8.91 3.96 -10.94
CA ARG A 210 -9.90 3.10 -10.27
C ARG A 210 -11.03 2.77 -11.24
N PRO A 211 -11.26 1.50 -11.60
CA PRO A 211 -12.46 1.10 -12.33
C PRO A 211 -13.73 1.47 -11.55
N ARG A 212 -14.73 2.05 -12.23
CA ARG A 212 -16.04 2.34 -11.63
C ARG A 212 -16.93 1.10 -11.67
N SER A 213 -18.01 1.11 -10.88
CA SER A 213 -18.94 -0.03 -10.79
C SER A 213 -19.47 -0.41 -12.18
N GLY A 214 -19.49 -1.71 -12.48
CA GLY A 214 -19.85 -2.23 -13.81
C GLY A 214 -18.69 -2.39 -14.79
N HIS A 215 -17.48 -1.94 -14.44
CA HIS A 215 -16.28 -2.12 -15.26
C HIS A 215 -15.18 -2.85 -14.47
N SER A 216 -14.64 -3.92 -15.03
CA SER A 216 -13.48 -4.62 -14.45
C SER A 216 -12.16 -4.01 -14.91
N LEU A 217 -11.09 -4.22 -14.14
CA LEU A 217 -9.74 -3.83 -14.53
C LEU A 217 -9.37 -4.45 -15.89
N SER A 218 -9.64 -5.74 -16.05
CA SER A 218 -9.35 -6.48 -17.29
C SER A 218 -10.05 -5.89 -18.51
N ASP A 219 -11.33 -5.49 -18.38
CA ASP A 219 -12.10 -4.92 -19.50
C ASP A 219 -11.56 -3.55 -19.92
N VAL A 220 -11.21 -2.71 -18.95
CA VAL A 220 -10.61 -1.39 -19.21
C VAL A 220 -9.27 -1.54 -19.93
N LEU A 221 -8.38 -2.39 -19.41
CA LEU A 221 -7.06 -2.63 -20.02
C LEU A 221 -7.17 -3.26 -21.40
N HIS A 222 -8.09 -4.20 -21.60
CA HIS A 222 -8.36 -4.78 -22.91
C HIS A 222 -8.83 -3.71 -23.90
N SER A 223 -9.77 -2.86 -23.49
CA SER A 223 -10.30 -1.76 -24.32
C SER A 223 -9.19 -0.81 -24.74
N TRP A 224 -8.36 -0.33 -23.80
CA TRP A 224 -7.23 0.56 -24.09
C TRP A 224 -6.23 -0.08 -25.06
N LYS A 225 -5.75 -1.29 -24.73
CA LYS A 225 -4.72 -1.97 -25.52
C LYS A 225 -5.22 -2.33 -26.92
N SER A 226 -6.45 -2.81 -27.06
CA SER A 226 -7.03 -3.20 -28.34
C SER A 226 -7.21 -2.01 -29.29
N TYR A 227 -7.75 -0.90 -28.79
CA TYR A 227 -7.96 0.30 -29.59
C TYR A 227 -6.63 0.94 -30.02
N THR A 228 -5.74 1.20 -29.05
CA THR A 228 -4.45 1.86 -29.30
C THR A 228 -3.54 1.02 -30.20
N ALA A 229 -3.49 -0.31 -30.03
CA ALA A 229 -2.72 -1.18 -30.91
C ALA A 229 -3.17 -1.07 -32.36
N LYS A 230 -4.49 -1.12 -32.61
CA LYS A 230 -5.05 -1.02 -33.97
C LYS A 230 -4.76 0.33 -34.60
N ALA A 231 -4.95 1.41 -33.85
CA ALA A 231 -4.75 2.77 -34.32
C ALA A 231 -3.27 3.06 -34.62
N CYS A 232 -2.36 2.72 -33.70
CA CYS A 232 -0.92 2.93 -33.87
C CYS A 232 -0.34 2.03 -34.96
N ASN A 233 -0.72 0.74 -35.04
CA ASN A 233 -0.29 -0.13 -36.14
C ASN A 233 -0.71 0.43 -37.50
N LYS A 234 -1.95 0.90 -37.62
CA LYS A 234 -2.44 1.51 -38.86
C LYS A 234 -1.64 2.77 -39.23
N LEU A 235 -1.40 3.63 -38.24
CA LEU A 235 -0.65 4.87 -38.42
C LEU A 235 0.81 4.63 -38.85
N LEU A 236 1.44 3.62 -38.26
CA LEU A 236 2.85 3.28 -38.50
C LEU A 236 3.05 2.29 -39.66
N GLY A 237 1.96 1.77 -40.25
CA GLY A 237 2.03 0.75 -41.30
C GLY A 237 2.54 -0.62 -40.81
N LEU A 238 2.37 -0.92 -39.52
CA LEU A 238 2.86 -2.15 -38.89
C LEU A 238 1.81 -3.27 -38.91
N THR A 239 2.29 -4.50 -38.84
CA THR A 239 1.46 -5.70 -38.65
C THR A 239 2.06 -6.53 -37.51
N GLY A 240 1.21 -7.22 -36.75
CA GLY A 240 1.64 -8.03 -35.60
C GLY A 240 1.26 -7.44 -34.23
N GLU A 241 1.87 -7.99 -33.17
CA GLU A 241 1.61 -7.58 -31.79
C GLU A 241 2.24 -6.20 -31.50
N PHE A 242 1.42 -5.25 -31.05
CA PHE A 242 1.89 -3.92 -30.65
C PHE A 242 2.22 -3.88 -29.17
N TRP A 243 1.29 -4.35 -28.33
CA TRP A 243 1.47 -4.44 -26.88
C TRP A 243 1.90 -5.84 -26.48
N GLN A 244 2.71 -5.92 -25.42
CA GLN A 244 2.88 -7.18 -24.71
C GLN A 244 1.53 -7.67 -24.17
N ARG A 245 1.30 -8.99 -24.19
CA ARG A 245 0.02 -9.59 -23.78
C ARG A 245 -0.33 -9.31 -22.31
N GLU A 246 0.61 -9.48 -21.40
CA GLU A 246 0.41 -9.22 -19.97
C GLU A 246 0.64 -7.74 -19.63
N SER A 247 -0.13 -7.23 -18.66
CA SER A 247 0.06 -5.91 -18.06
C SER A 247 0.45 -6.11 -16.60
N PHE A 248 1.26 -5.20 -16.06
CA PHE A 248 1.64 -5.24 -14.66
C PHE A 248 0.69 -4.39 -13.84
N ASP A 249 -0.07 -4.99 -12.90
CA ASP A 249 -1.00 -4.28 -12.02
C ASP A 249 -0.65 -4.47 -10.53
N ARG A 250 -0.74 -3.38 -9.77
CA ARG A 250 -0.65 -3.37 -8.30
C ARG A 250 -1.83 -2.63 -7.69
N ILE A 251 -2.45 -3.21 -6.67
CA ILE A 251 -3.44 -2.51 -5.85
C ILE A 251 -2.72 -1.47 -5.00
N VAL A 252 -3.18 -0.22 -5.08
CA VAL A 252 -2.81 0.87 -4.18
C VAL A 252 -3.59 0.72 -2.88
N ARG A 253 -2.88 0.60 -1.76
CA ARG A 253 -3.46 0.14 -0.49
C ARG A 253 -3.85 1.28 0.45
N ASN A 254 -3.29 2.47 0.26
CA ASN A 254 -3.57 3.64 1.07
C ASN A 254 -3.29 4.96 0.31
N GLN A 255 -3.73 6.08 0.87
CA GLN A 255 -3.63 7.42 0.27
C GLN A 255 -2.17 7.89 0.09
N ALA A 256 -1.25 7.56 1.01
CA ALA A 256 0.14 7.96 0.89
C ALA A 256 0.87 7.16 -0.22
N GLU A 257 0.55 5.87 -0.36
CA GLU A 257 0.96 5.08 -1.51
C GLU A 257 0.35 5.62 -2.79
N PHE A 258 -0.93 6.00 -2.77
CA PHE A 258 -1.61 6.63 -3.91
C PHE A 258 -0.88 7.89 -4.37
N GLU A 259 -0.63 8.84 -3.48
CA GLU A 259 0.07 10.09 -3.78
C GLU A 259 1.51 9.86 -4.25
N ARG A 260 2.23 8.93 -3.62
CA ARG A 260 3.58 8.53 -4.06
C ARG A 260 3.55 7.93 -5.46
N ARG A 261 2.57 7.09 -5.78
CA ARG A 261 2.43 6.46 -7.10
C ARG A 261 1.98 7.46 -8.17
N VAL A 262 1.08 8.37 -7.82
CA VAL A 262 0.68 9.50 -8.68
C VAL A 262 1.91 10.36 -8.98
N ARG A 263 2.64 10.78 -7.94
CA ARG A 263 3.87 11.58 -8.09
C ARG A 263 4.91 10.85 -8.94
N TYR A 264 5.20 9.60 -8.61
CA TYR A 264 6.11 8.75 -9.40
C TYR A 264 5.68 8.68 -10.88
N THR A 265 4.38 8.51 -11.16
CA THR A 265 3.85 8.47 -12.54
C THR A 265 4.10 9.79 -13.26
N LEU A 266 3.93 10.93 -12.58
CA LEU A 266 4.14 12.25 -13.17
C LEU A 266 5.63 12.60 -13.35
N GLU A 267 6.50 12.12 -12.45
CA GLU A 267 7.94 12.40 -12.45
C GLU A 267 8.76 11.44 -13.32
N ASN A 268 8.15 10.37 -13.83
CA ASN A 268 8.80 9.33 -14.62
C ASN A 268 9.63 9.87 -15.81
N PRO A 269 9.14 10.80 -16.63
CA PRO A 269 9.93 11.34 -17.73
C PRO A 269 11.21 12.01 -17.24
N SER A 270 11.12 12.80 -16.17
CA SER A 270 12.28 13.48 -15.57
C SER A 270 13.27 12.49 -14.96
N ALA A 271 12.78 11.45 -14.28
CA ALA A 271 13.63 10.37 -13.74
C ALA A 271 14.36 9.60 -14.85
N ALA A 272 13.74 9.46 -16.03
CA ALA A 272 14.35 8.87 -17.23
C ALA A 272 15.24 9.84 -18.01
N GLY A 273 15.47 11.07 -17.52
CA GLY A 273 16.30 12.08 -18.17
C GLY A 273 15.66 12.73 -19.40
N ILE A 274 14.35 12.60 -19.58
CA ILE A 274 13.60 13.22 -20.69
C ILE A 274 13.08 14.59 -20.24
N ALA A 275 13.73 15.64 -20.72
CA ALA A 275 13.28 17.01 -20.49
C ALA A 275 12.04 17.35 -21.35
N GLU A 276 11.13 18.16 -20.79
CA GLU A 276 9.97 18.73 -21.50
C GLU A 276 9.02 17.70 -22.13
N TRP A 277 8.85 16.54 -21.50
CA TRP A 277 7.94 15.51 -21.98
C TRP A 277 6.47 15.86 -21.74
N LYS A 278 5.72 16.07 -22.82
CA LYS A 278 4.32 16.55 -22.76
C LYS A 278 3.26 15.46 -22.59
N TRP A 279 3.63 14.18 -22.75
CA TRP A 279 2.68 13.07 -22.71
C TRP A 279 2.50 12.52 -21.29
N VAL A 280 2.13 13.42 -20.38
CA VAL A 280 1.90 13.18 -18.96
C VAL A 280 0.68 13.97 -18.53
N GLY A 281 -0.15 13.40 -17.66
CA GLY A 281 -1.35 14.07 -17.18
C GLY A 281 -1.88 13.47 -15.88
N GLY A 282 -2.48 14.32 -15.05
CA GLY A 282 -2.99 13.96 -13.73
C GLY A 282 -2.96 15.16 -12.80
N ALA A 283 -3.67 15.06 -11.67
CA ALA A 283 -3.69 16.10 -10.66
C ALA A 283 -3.40 15.49 -9.29
N VAL A 284 -2.48 16.10 -8.54
CA VAL A 284 -2.22 15.74 -7.13
C VAL A 284 -3.42 16.07 -6.22
N GLY A 285 -4.46 16.75 -6.75
CA GLY A 285 -5.66 17.18 -6.00
C GLY A 285 -7.00 16.57 -6.44
N GLY A 286 -7.01 15.52 -7.26
CA GLY A 286 -8.24 14.97 -7.84
C GLY A 286 -8.59 13.57 -7.34
N ALA A 287 -9.09 13.43 -6.11
CA ALA A 287 -9.80 12.21 -5.70
C ALA A 287 -11.30 12.54 -5.56
N PRO A 288 -12.20 11.93 -6.36
CA PRO A 288 -13.63 12.05 -6.16
C PRO A 288 -14.08 11.28 -4.92
N THR A 289 -14.69 12.02 -4.02
CA THR A 289 -15.57 11.57 -2.94
C THR A 289 -16.85 10.95 -3.53
N ALA A 290 -17.12 9.68 -3.20
CA ALA A 290 -18.46 9.06 -3.02
C ALA A 290 -18.28 7.53 -2.86
N GLY A 291 -18.92 6.82 -1.94
CA GLY A 291 -19.75 7.20 -0.81
C GLY A 291 -19.63 6.09 0.23
N ALA A 292 -19.17 6.43 1.41
CA ALA A 292 -19.39 5.62 2.60
C ALA A 292 -20.46 6.36 3.39
N GLY A 293 -21.56 5.67 3.68
CA GLY A 293 -22.54 6.13 4.66
C GLY A 293 -21.82 6.62 5.90
N GLU A 294 -22.23 7.80 6.33
CA GLU A 294 -21.61 8.61 7.36
C GLU A 294 -21.21 7.79 8.60
N ALA A 295 -19.92 7.79 8.90
CA ALA A 295 -19.42 7.77 10.26
C ALA A 295 -18.69 9.11 10.49
N PRO A 296 -18.83 9.77 11.65
CA PRO A 296 -18.51 11.18 11.79
C PRO A 296 -17.03 11.42 11.54
N ALA A 297 -16.74 12.43 10.72
CA ALA A 297 -15.40 12.89 10.41
C ALA A 297 -14.61 13.23 11.69
N LEU A 298 -13.45 12.59 11.88
CA LEU A 298 -12.38 13.22 12.66
C LEU A 298 -11.71 14.27 11.76
N ARG A 299 -12.14 15.51 11.97
CA ARG A 299 -11.52 16.73 11.47
C ARG A 299 -10.15 16.91 12.15
N ASP A 300 -9.12 16.23 11.68
CA ASP A 300 -7.74 16.70 11.84
C ASP A 300 -6.85 16.03 10.78
N SER A 301 -6.29 16.83 9.86
CA SER A 301 -5.27 16.40 8.88
C SER A 301 -3.95 16.01 9.54
N ARG A 302 -3.86 16.18 10.86
CA ARG A 302 -2.66 15.91 11.63
C ARG A 302 -2.68 14.49 12.21
N LYS A 303 -1.69 13.69 11.83
CA LYS A 303 -1.52 12.32 12.30
C LYS A 303 -0.35 12.22 13.27
N PRO A 304 -0.54 11.56 14.43
CA PRO A 304 0.56 11.25 15.34
C PRO A 304 1.49 10.20 14.69
N VAL A 305 2.74 10.56 14.49
CA VAL A 305 3.80 9.70 13.95
C VAL A 305 4.89 9.54 15.00
N LEU A 306 5.35 8.31 15.21
CA LEU A 306 6.54 8.04 15.99
C LEU A 306 7.76 8.66 15.29
N THR A 307 8.43 9.61 15.94
CA THR A 307 9.64 10.23 15.39
C THR A 307 10.92 9.73 16.02
N ARG A 308 10.85 9.30 17.30
CA ARG A 308 12.04 8.83 18.02
C ARG A 308 11.66 7.93 19.20
N ILE A 309 12.47 6.89 19.42
CA ILE A 309 12.50 6.14 20.67
C ILE A 309 13.71 6.64 21.48
N LEU A 310 13.47 7.14 22.69
CA LEU A 310 14.52 7.67 23.56
C LEU A 310 15.15 6.56 24.42
N GLU A 311 14.31 5.69 24.97
CA GLU A 311 14.75 4.55 25.77
C GLU A 311 13.76 3.41 25.62
N ALA A 312 14.25 2.16 25.55
CA ALA A 312 13.42 0.96 25.66
C ALA A 312 14.10 -0.06 26.57
N LYS A 313 13.38 -0.53 27.59
CA LYS A 313 13.84 -1.53 28.57
C LYS A 313 12.89 -2.73 28.55
N PHE A 314 13.36 -3.84 27.98
CA PHE A 314 12.65 -5.12 27.96
C PHE A 314 13.01 -5.92 29.21
N ARG A 315 12.00 -6.32 29.99
CA ARG A 315 12.16 -6.96 31.30
C ARG A 315 11.48 -8.32 31.42
N GLY A 316 10.74 -8.72 30.39
CA GLY A 316 10.05 -10.00 30.34
C GLY A 316 9.66 -10.36 28.92
N MET A 317 9.43 -11.65 28.73
CA MET A 317 8.93 -12.21 27.48
C MET A 317 7.40 -12.17 27.46
N VAL A 318 6.82 -12.09 26.26
CA VAL A 318 5.38 -12.14 26.04
C VAL A 318 5.09 -13.23 25.02
N HIS A 319 4.14 -14.09 25.32
CA HIS A 319 3.83 -15.30 24.57
C HIS A 319 2.37 -15.31 24.08
N PRO A 320 2.02 -16.16 23.10
CA PRO A 320 0.64 -16.42 22.77
C PRO A 320 -0.21 -16.79 24.00
N GLY A 321 -1.41 -16.21 24.06
CA GLY A 321 -2.34 -16.33 25.19
C GLY A 321 -2.15 -15.25 26.25
N ASP A 322 -1.02 -14.52 26.26
CA ASP A 322 -0.83 -13.41 27.19
C ASP A 322 -1.79 -12.26 26.88
N VAL A 323 -2.25 -11.63 27.95
CA VAL A 323 -2.99 -10.36 27.88
C VAL A 323 -2.05 -9.25 28.31
N MET A 324 -1.72 -8.37 27.38
CA MET A 324 -0.93 -7.17 27.57
C MET A 324 -1.82 -6.04 28.04
N LEU A 325 -1.46 -5.43 29.18
CA LEU A 325 -1.97 -4.13 29.61
C LEU A 325 -0.94 -3.06 29.26
N ILE A 326 -1.32 -2.11 28.43
CA ILE A 326 -0.45 -1.06 27.90
C ILE A 326 -0.89 0.27 28.51
N GLU A 327 -0.02 0.90 29.28
CA GLU A 327 -0.24 2.21 29.87
C GLU A 327 0.67 3.21 29.18
N VAL A 328 0.10 4.33 28.73
CA VAL A 328 0.86 5.44 28.15
C VAL A 328 0.50 6.73 28.86
N THR A 329 1.51 7.48 29.28
CA THR A 329 1.37 8.82 29.85
C THR A 329 2.12 9.84 29.01
N GLN A 330 1.52 11.02 28.85
CA GLN A 330 2.18 12.20 28.29
C GLN A 330 2.96 12.91 29.40
N GLU A 331 4.24 13.18 29.16
CA GLU A 331 5.12 13.85 30.13
C GLU A 331 5.28 15.34 29.78
N GLU A 332 5.67 15.62 28.54
CA GLU A 332 5.97 16.98 28.09
C GLU A 332 5.48 17.18 26.64
N LYS A 333 5.07 18.40 26.31
CA LYS A 333 4.76 18.83 24.95
C LYS A 333 5.73 19.93 24.52
N MET A 334 6.37 19.75 23.37
CA MET A 334 7.30 20.70 22.76
C MET A 334 6.86 20.99 21.32
N GLY A 335 6.11 22.08 21.11
CA GLY A 335 5.47 22.34 19.81
C GLY A 335 4.46 21.24 19.47
N ASP A 336 4.60 20.61 18.29
CA ASP A 336 3.76 19.48 17.86
C ASP A 336 4.33 18.11 18.26
N ALA A 337 5.41 18.08 19.03
CA ALA A 337 6.01 16.86 19.55
C ALA A 337 5.60 16.61 21.01
N PHE A 338 5.30 15.34 21.32
CA PHE A 338 4.85 14.87 22.63
C PHE A 338 5.80 13.79 23.14
N VAL A 339 6.38 14.02 24.29
CA VAL A 339 7.20 13.03 25.01
C VAL A 339 6.25 12.14 25.81
N MET A 340 6.35 10.83 25.59
CA MET A 340 5.47 9.84 26.21
C MET A 340 6.27 8.74 26.92
N ASN A 341 5.70 8.24 28.01
CA ASN A 341 6.16 7.05 28.70
C ASN A 341 5.16 5.93 28.50
N GLY A 342 5.60 4.85 27.86
CA GLY A 342 4.85 3.61 27.68
C GLY A 342 5.31 2.53 28.65
N LYS A 343 4.35 1.77 29.16
CA LYS A 343 4.56 0.63 30.05
C LYS A 343 3.68 -0.52 29.60
N VAL A 344 4.27 -1.67 29.30
CA VAL A 344 3.52 -2.91 29.07
C VAL A 344 3.66 -3.83 30.28
N SER A 345 2.56 -4.42 30.70
CA SER A 345 2.52 -5.43 31.76
C SER A 345 1.72 -6.65 31.33
N VAL A 346 2.16 -7.83 31.74
CA VAL A 346 1.45 -9.11 31.57
C VAL A 346 1.31 -9.74 32.94
N ALA A 347 0.08 -10.16 33.31
CA ALA A 347 -0.23 -10.71 34.63
C ALA A 347 0.32 -9.86 35.80
N GLY A 348 0.24 -8.53 35.69
CA GLY A 348 0.73 -7.57 36.69
C GLY A 348 2.25 -7.35 36.72
N LYS A 349 3.04 -8.10 35.94
CA LYS A 349 4.49 -7.95 35.84
C LYS A 349 4.86 -7.05 34.66
N ASN A 350 5.79 -6.12 34.87
CA ASN A 350 6.25 -5.22 33.83
C ASN A 350 7.18 -5.93 32.83
N VAL A 351 6.84 -5.89 31.54
CA VAL A 351 7.60 -6.55 30.46
C VAL A 351 8.31 -5.55 29.54
N LEU A 352 7.77 -4.33 29.40
CA LEU A 352 8.41 -3.22 28.67
C LEU A 352 8.24 -1.91 29.44
N ARG A 353 9.29 -1.08 29.43
CA ARG A 353 9.16 0.38 29.56
C ARG A 353 9.79 1.03 28.36
N VAL A 354 9.11 2.00 27.77
CA VAL A 354 9.59 2.74 26.61
C VAL A 354 9.32 4.22 26.81
N LYS A 355 10.32 5.07 26.53
CA LYS A 355 10.15 6.52 26.43
C LYS A 355 10.32 6.91 24.97
N PHE A 356 9.37 7.63 24.40
CA PHE A 356 9.32 7.90 22.97
C PHE A 356 8.72 9.28 22.68
N ILE A 357 8.95 9.76 21.46
CA ILE A 357 8.43 11.04 20.97
C ILE A 357 7.46 10.75 19.82
N VAL A 358 6.27 11.30 19.93
CA VAL A 358 5.26 11.33 18.88
C VAL A 358 5.15 12.76 18.38
N ALA A 359 5.30 12.98 17.08
CA ALA A 359 4.99 14.27 16.47
C ALA A 359 3.65 14.20 15.74
N VAL A 360 2.84 15.21 15.93
CA VAL A 360 1.59 15.40 15.22
C VAL A 360 1.92 16.15 13.93
N VAL A 361 1.94 15.44 12.82
CA VAL A 361 2.36 15.99 11.52
C VAL A 361 1.17 16.07 10.57
N GLU A 362 1.07 17.13 9.79
CA GLU A 362 0.14 17.19 8.65
C GLU A 362 0.65 16.23 7.58
N ILE A 363 -0.18 15.24 7.21
CA ILE A 363 0.13 14.23 6.18
C ILE A 363 -0.96 14.21 5.13
#